data_AF-A0A9D7DVS4-F1
#
_entry.id   AF-A0A9D7DVS4-F1
#
_cell.length_a   1.000
_cell.length_b   1.000
_cell.length_c   1.000
_cell.angle_alpha   90.00
_cell.angle_beta   90.00
_cell.angle_gamma   90.00
#
_symmetry.space_group_name_H-M   'P 1'
#
loop_
_entity.id
_entity.type
_entity.pdbx_description
1 polymer ?
#
loop_
_entity_poly.entity_id
_entity_poly.type
_entity_poly.pdbx_seq_one_letter_code
_entity_poly.pdbx_strand_id
1 'polypeptide(L)'
;MPVRHRSAAVLLSLLVAACATAHDKPFVTPAAPRCESLPAELEAERSAWQGPSANLGAAADASSARPVVTLVRTRLKLLPQAKLKPVALAKAEANPPNTFGGLMAFAPGRGGVFRVSTSERAWIELIDRSTGATLAPISSDKRLRCFGVPKSLLFEIRPGHDYLLQITAAASPELDLLIAQAAK
;
A
#
# COMPACT_ATOMS: atom_id res chain seq x y z
N MET A 1 -80.42 31.92 -29.22
CA MET A 1 -79.90 33.18 -28.64
C MET A 1 -78.66 32.85 -27.82
N PRO A 2 -77.61 33.68 -27.80
CA PRO A 2 -76.44 33.48 -28.67
C PRO A 2 -75.11 33.34 -27.88
N VAL A 3 -73.97 33.35 -28.60
CA VAL A 3 -72.66 33.91 -28.18
C VAL A 3 -71.82 33.00 -27.24
N ARG A 4 -70.50 32.78 -27.36
CA ARG A 4 -69.42 33.27 -28.24
C ARG A 4 -68.22 32.33 -28.13
N HIS A 5 -67.37 32.45 -29.15
CA HIS A 5 -66.03 31.93 -29.31
C HIS A 5 -65.11 32.13 -28.11
N ARG A 6 -64.09 31.26 -28.00
CA ARG A 6 -62.69 31.71 -27.91
C ARG A 6 -61.72 30.56 -28.17
N SER A 7 -61.12 30.60 -29.37
CA SER A 7 -59.89 29.91 -29.70
C SER A 7 -58.75 30.44 -28.82
N ALA A 8 -57.94 29.55 -28.27
CA ALA A 8 -56.62 29.87 -27.73
C ALA A 8 -55.61 28.96 -28.42
N ALA A 9 -54.77 29.56 -29.25
CA ALA A 9 -53.66 28.92 -29.94
C ALA A 9 -52.59 28.50 -28.92
N VAL A 10 -52.22 27.22 -28.91
CA VAL A 10 -51.08 26.72 -28.14
C VAL A 10 -49.85 26.79 -29.05
N LEU A 11 -48.92 27.69 -28.71
CA LEU A 11 -47.59 27.78 -29.28
C LEU A 11 -46.75 26.59 -28.80
N LEU A 12 -46.38 25.70 -29.72
CA LEU A 12 -45.50 24.56 -29.45
C LEU A 12 -44.04 24.99 -29.71
N SER A 13 -43.30 25.27 -28.63
CA SER A 13 -41.88 25.61 -28.68
C SER A 13 -41.02 24.38 -29.03
N LEU A 14 -40.19 24.50 -30.08
CA LEU A 14 -39.14 23.54 -30.41
C LEU A 14 -38.02 23.58 -29.36
N LEU A 15 -37.67 22.42 -28.79
CA LEU A 15 -36.44 22.22 -28.02
C LEU A 15 -35.39 21.52 -28.89
N VAL A 16 -34.31 22.25 -29.15
CA VAL A 16 -33.09 21.80 -29.84
C VAL A 16 -32.35 20.80 -28.94
N ALA A 17 -32.12 19.59 -29.45
CA ALA A 17 -31.29 18.58 -28.80
C ALA A 17 -29.81 19.01 -28.87
N ALA A 18 -29.21 19.33 -27.72
CA ALA A 18 -27.80 19.65 -27.60
C ALA A 18 -26.96 18.35 -27.69
N CYS A 19 -26.06 18.29 -28.67
CA CYS A 19 -24.98 17.31 -28.73
C CYS A 19 -24.09 17.46 -27.48
N ALA A 20 -24.03 16.43 -26.65
CA ALA A 20 -23.06 16.34 -25.57
C ALA A 20 -21.66 16.09 -26.15
N THR A 21 -20.75 17.06 -26.02
CA THR A 21 -19.33 16.85 -26.27
C THR A 21 -18.74 16.07 -25.10
N ALA A 22 -18.35 14.83 -25.37
CA ALA A 22 -17.54 14.05 -24.45
C ALA A 22 -16.25 14.82 -24.17
N HIS A 23 -16.04 15.17 -22.89
CA HIS A 23 -14.80 15.81 -22.45
C HIS A 23 -13.67 14.77 -22.48
N ASP A 24 -12.87 14.78 -23.55
CA ASP A 24 -11.53 14.20 -23.55
C ASP A 24 -10.69 14.95 -22.51
N LYS A 25 -10.61 14.39 -21.29
CA LYS A 25 -9.61 14.82 -20.33
C LYS A 25 -8.26 14.30 -20.82
N PRO A 26 -7.24 15.15 -21.04
CA PRO A 26 -5.92 14.69 -21.43
C PRO A 26 -5.40 13.69 -20.39
N PHE A 27 -5.04 12.49 -20.86
CA PHE A 27 -4.38 11.49 -20.04
C PHE A 27 -2.96 11.99 -19.75
N VAL A 28 -2.75 12.56 -18.56
CA VAL A 28 -1.41 12.91 -18.09
C VAL A 28 -0.68 11.60 -17.76
N THR A 29 0.18 11.16 -18.66
CA THR A 29 1.09 10.04 -18.40
C THR A 29 1.95 10.39 -17.19
N PRO A 30 1.91 9.61 -16.09
CA PRO A 30 2.77 9.86 -14.94
C PRO A 30 4.23 9.81 -15.39
N ALA A 31 5.01 10.83 -15.04
CA ALA A 31 6.44 10.86 -15.33
C ALA A 31 7.09 9.56 -14.85
N ALA A 32 7.95 8.97 -15.69
CA ALA A 32 8.74 7.80 -15.31
C ALA A 32 9.54 8.11 -14.02
N PRO A 33 9.72 7.14 -13.12
CA PRO A 33 10.56 7.35 -11.95
C PRO A 33 11.96 7.76 -12.41
N ARG A 34 12.45 8.91 -11.93
CA ARG A 34 13.80 9.37 -12.22
C ARG A 34 14.78 8.44 -11.51
N CYS A 35 15.26 7.43 -12.21
CA CYS A 35 16.21 6.45 -11.67
C CYS A 35 17.63 7.02 -11.55
N GLU A 36 17.90 8.17 -12.16
CA GLU A 36 19.24 8.79 -12.28
C GLU A 36 19.76 9.37 -10.97
N SER A 37 18.87 9.87 -10.12
CA SER A 37 19.22 10.39 -8.80
C SER A 37 18.07 10.20 -7.82
N LEU A 38 18.41 9.73 -6.63
CA LEU A 38 17.49 9.67 -5.50
C LEU A 38 17.85 10.76 -4.48
N PRO A 39 16.86 11.32 -3.76
CA PRO A 39 17.11 12.08 -2.55
C PRO A 39 17.99 11.30 -1.56
N ALA A 40 18.75 11.99 -0.70
CA ALA A 40 19.73 11.38 0.19
C ALA A 40 19.14 10.26 1.07
N GLU A 41 17.92 10.42 1.55
CA GLU A 41 17.24 9.41 2.37
C GLU A 41 16.95 8.14 1.58
N LEU A 42 16.49 8.28 0.33
CA LEU A 42 16.27 7.15 -0.56
C LEU A 42 17.58 6.49 -0.99
N GLU A 43 18.70 7.22 -1.00
CA GLU A 43 20.01 6.60 -1.22
C GLU A 43 20.49 5.76 -0.04
N ALA A 44 20.26 6.21 1.20
CA ALA A 44 20.53 5.39 2.37
C ALA A 44 19.71 4.08 2.33
N GLU A 45 18.44 4.16 1.90
CA GLU A 45 17.58 3.00 1.74
C GLU A 45 18.02 2.08 0.60
N ARG A 46 18.44 2.63 -0.56
CA ARG A 46 19.02 1.86 -1.65
C ARG A 46 20.28 1.12 -1.19
N SER A 47 21.17 1.80 -0.47
CA SER A 47 22.38 1.20 0.08
C SER A 47 22.07 0.09 1.08
N ALA A 48 21.11 0.31 1.99
CA ALA A 48 20.67 -0.73 2.93
C ALA A 48 20.03 -1.93 2.21
N TRP A 49 19.29 -1.68 1.13
CA TRP A 49 18.69 -2.72 0.28
C TRP A 49 19.73 -3.58 -0.44
N GLN A 50 20.85 -2.99 -0.87
CA GLN A 50 21.93 -3.70 -1.54
C GLN A 50 22.94 -4.34 -0.56
N GLY A 51 22.92 -3.91 0.70
CA GLY A 51 23.83 -4.38 1.74
C GLY A 51 23.53 -5.78 2.28
N PRO A 52 24.27 -6.23 3.30
CA PRO A 52 24.07 -7.53 3.94
C PRO A 52 22.64 -7.72 4.45
N SER A 53 22.13 -8.95 4.37
CA SER A 53 20.81 -9.30 4.88
C SER A 53 20.89 -10.02 6.22
N ALA A 54 20.07 -9.61 7.19
CA ALA A 54 19.72 -10.46 8.33
C ALA A 54 18.70 -11.52 7.88
N ASN A 55 18.70 -12.69 8.51
CA ASN A 55 17.70 -13.73 8.27
C ASN A 55 16.68 -13.77 9.40
N LEU A 56 15.40 -13.85 9.07
CA LEU A 56 14.34 -13.96 10.06
C LEU A 56 13.25 -14.94 9.59
N GLY A 57 12.94 -15.95 10.39
CA GLY A 57 11.72 -16.74 10.19
C GLY A 57 10.51 -15.91 10.64
N ALA A 58 9.55 -15.69 9.74
CA ALA A 58 8.30 -15.03 10.08
C ALA A 58 7.45 -15.92 10.98
N ALA A 59 6.59 -15.30 11.79
CA ALA A 59 5.70 -16.00 12.70
C ALA A 59 4.38 -16.38 12.03
N ALA A 60 3.76 -17.46 12.52
CA ALA A 60 2.43 -17.88 12.09
C ALA A 60 1.31 -17.06 12.75
N ASP A 61 1.60 -16.41 13.88
CA ASP A 61 0.65 -15.62 14.65
C ASP A 61 1.34 -14.45 15.37
N ALA A 62 0.51 -13.57 15.95
CA ALA A 62 0.93 -12.34 16.59
C ALA A 62 1.77 -12.51 17.87
N SER A 63 1.59 -13.62 18.59
CA SER A 63 2.27 -13.86 19.87
C SER A 63 3.70 -14.38 19.68
N SER A 64 3.99 -15.03 18.56
CA SER A 64 5.32 -15.55 18.22
C SER A 64 6.13 -14.62 17.32
N ALA A 65 5.59 -13.45 16.95
CA ALA A 65 6.23 -12.46 16.10
C ALA A 65 7.53 -11.91 16.72
N ARG A 66 8.62 -11.95 15.94
CA ARG A 66 9.95 -11.47 16.32
C ARG A 66 10.27 -10.12 15.68
N PRO A 67 11.09 -9.28 16.32
CA PRO A 67 11.35 -7.93 15.84
C PRO A 67 12.13 -7.92 14.53
N VAL A 68 11.77 -6.99 13.64
CA VAL A 68 12.59 -6.56 12.50
C VAL A 68 13.36 -5.29 12.85
N VAL A 69 14.53 -5.10 12.24
CA VAL A 69 15.42 -3.97 12.49
C VAL A 69 15.33 -2.97 11.35
N THR A 70 15.25 -1.67 11.68
CA THR A 70 15.23 -0.60 10.68
C THR A 70 16.60 -0.44 10.00
N LEU A 71 16.59 -0.06 8.72
CA LEU A 71 17.79 0.12 7.88
C LEU A 71 18.69 -1.13 7.78
N VAL A 72 18.13 -2.31 8.05
CA VAL A 72 18.77 -3.60 7.79
C VAL A 72 17.86 -4.39 6.88
N ARG A 73 18.36 -4.78 5.69
CA ARG A 73 17.62 -5.70 4.82
C ARG A 73 17.42 -7.01 5.57
N THR A 74 16.19 -7.46 5.66
CA THR A 74 15.82 -8.70 6.34
C THR A 74 15.27 -9.67 5.31
N ARG A 75 15.94 -10.80 5.10
CA ARG A 75 15.41 -11.92 4.34
C ARG A 75 14.47 -12.71 5.22
N LEU A 76 13.18 -12.62 4.91
CA LEU A 76 12.13 -13.34 5.60
C LEU A 76 11.99 -14.74 5.03
N LYS A 77 11.96 -15.74 5.92
CA LYS A 77 11.43 -17.07 5.59
C LYS A 77 9.95 -17.09 5.97
N LEU A 78 9.10 -17.07 4.95
CA LEU A 78 7.65 -17.03 5.07
C LEU A 78 7.06 -18.43 5.22
N LEU A 79 5.82 -18.48 5.70
CA LEU A 79 5.03 -19.70 5.84
C LEU A 79 3.99 -19.77 4.73
N PRO A 80 3.55 -20.98 4.32
CA PRO A 80 2.36 -21.12 3.50
C PRO A 80 1.18 -20.38 4.14
N GLN A 81 0.43 -19.62 3.35
CA GLN A 81 -0.67 -18.77 3.81
C GLN A 81 -1.69 -19.53 4.67
N ALA A 82 -1.95 -20.81 4.34
CA ALA A 82 -2.85 -21.69 5.08
C ALA A 82 -2.41 -22.00 6.53
N LYS A 83 -1.15 -21.71 6.89
CA LYS A 83 -0.62 -21.88 8.26
C LYS A 83 -0.72 -20.61 9.09
N LEU A 84 -1.13 -19.49 8.51
CA LEU A 84 -1.18 -18.21 9.20
C LEU A 84 -2.48 -18.07 9.99
N LYS A 85 -2.38 -17.36 11.11
CA LYS A 85 -3.50 -16.76 11.83
C LYS A 85 -3.40 -15.25 11.61
N PRO A 86 -3.85 -14.73 10.44
CA PRO A 86 -3.76 -13.31 10.14
C PRO A 86 -4.60 -12.50 11.12
N VAL A 87 -4.06 -11.37 11.56
CA VAL A 87 -4.76 -10.40 12.42
C VAL A 87 -5.62 -9.50 11.55
N ALA A 88 -5.05 -9.00 10.44
CA ALA A 88 -5.81 -8.26 9.45
C ALA A 88 -6.35 -9.24 8.41
N LEU A 89 -7.68 -9.35 8.33
CA LEU A 89 -8.35 -10.01 7.22
C LEU A 89 -8.48 -8.98 6.10
N ALA A 90 -7.62 -9.08 5.08
CA ALA A 90 -7.84 -8.34 3.85
C ALA A 90 -9.22 -8.69 3.27
N LYS A 91 -9.84 -7.78 2.50
CA LYS A 91 -11.14 -8.05 1.85
C LYS A 91 -11.06 -9.41 1.12
N ALA A 92 -12.08 -10.25 1.28
CA ALA A 92 -12.08 -11.71 1.15
C ALA A 92 -11.51 -12.34 -0.16
N GLU A 93 -11.12 -11.56 -1.16
CA GLU A 93 -10.43 -11.99 -2.39
C GLU A 93 -8.89 -11.99 -2.27
N ALA A 94 -8.33 -11.51 -1.15
CA ALA A 94 -6.97 -10.96 -1.11
C ALA A 94 -5.81 -11.93 -0.88
N ASN A 95 -6.04 -13.22 -0.64
CA ASN A 95 -4.96 -14.19 -0.38
C ASN A 95 -5.13 -15.43 -1.27
N PRO A 96 -4.55 -15.44 -2.48
CA PRO A 96 -4.65 -16.57 -3.38
C PRO A 96 -4.14 -17.86 -2.72
N PRO A 97 -4.70 -19.04 -3.07
CA PRO A 97 -4.10 -20.30 -2.65
C PRO A 97 -2.65 -20.40 -3.14
N ASN A 98 -1.84 -21.19 -2.46
CA ASN A 98 -0.41 -21.39 -2.78
C ASN A 98 0.47 -20.12 -2.66
N THR A 99 0.04 -19.15 -1.85
CA THR A 99 0.86 -18.00 -1.48
C THR A 99 1.48 -18.18 -0.09
N PHE A 100 2.36 -17.25 0.26
CA PHE A 100 3.11 -17.24 1.51
C PHE A 100 2.86 -15.94 2.28
N GLY A 101 3.18 -15.96 3.57
CA GLY A 101 3.13 -14.79 4.43
C GLY A 101 3.67 -15.06 5.82
N GLY A 102 3.44 -14.12 6.72
CA GLY A 102 3.85 -14.24 8.11
C GLY A 102 3.80 -12.91 8.84
N LEU A 103 4.08 -12.97 10.14
CA LEU A 103 4.03 -11.82 11.03
C LEU A 103 5.42 -11.53 11.64
N MET A 104 5.72 -10.24 11.77
CA MET A 104 6.90 -9.72 12.45
C MET A 104 6.50 -8.62 13.42
N ALA A 105 7.26 -8.45 14.49
CA ALA A 105 7.09 -7.32 15.40
C ALA A 105 7.88 -6.11 14.89
N PHE A 106 7.32 -4.92 15.07
CA PHE A 106 7.98 -3.67 14.72
C PHE A 106 7.77 -2.65 15.85
N ALA A 107 8.86 -2.28 16.51
CA ALA A 107 8.86 -1.35 17.63
C ALA A 107 9.86 -0.21 17.33
N PRO A 108 9.44 0.86 16.63
CA PRO A 108 10.36 1.92 16.23
C PRO A 108 10.83 2.80 17.38
N GLY A 109 10.16 2.75 18.54
CA GLY A 109 10.39 3.59 19.72
C GLY A 109 9.99 5.06 19.54
N ARG A 110 10.14 5.60 18.32
CA ARG A 110 9.81 6.96 17.92
C ARG A 110 8.68 6.97 16.87
N GLY A 111 7.94 8.08 16.85
CA GLY A 111 6.93 8.34 15.82
C GLY A 111 7.53 8.92 14.53
N GLY A 112 6.66 9.13 13.55
CA GLY A 112 6.99 9.74 12.25
C GLY A 112 6.63 8.84 11.07
N VAL A 113 7.07 9.23 9.87
CA VAL A 113 6.80 8.47 8.66
C VAL A 113 7.81 7.33 8.51
N PHE A 114 7.32 6.11 8.29
CA PHE A 114 8.15 4.96 7.98
C PHE A 114 7.78 4.37 6.62
N ARG A 115 8.80 4.00 5.85
CA ARG A 115 8.66 3.25 4.61
C ARG A 115 8.89 1.77 4.88
N VAL A 116 8.00 0.94 4.33
CA VAL A 116 8.10 -0.52 4.34
C VAL A 116 8.19 -0.99 2.89
N SER A 117 9.31 -1.63 2.56
CA SER A 117 9.70 -2.02 1.21
C SER A 117 9.89 -3.53 1.10
N THR A 118 9.40 -4.15 0.02
CA THR A 118 9.49 -5.61 -0.21
C THR A 118 9.98 -5.96 -1.62
N SER A 119 10.69 -7.09 -1.75
CA SER A 119 11.31 -7.56 -3.01
C SER A 119 10.32 -8.08 -4.04
N GLU A 120 9.09 -8.35 -3.63
CA GLU A 120 7.99 -8.71 -4.51
C GLU A 120 6.69 -8.02 -4.08
N ARG A 121 5.65 -8.16 -4.89
CA ARG A 121 4.33 -7.61 -4.60
C ARG A 121 3.63 -8.53 -3.60
N ALA A 122 3.69 -8.17 -2.32
CA ALA A 122 2.86 -8.74 -1.28
C ALA A 122 1.91 -7.68 -0.71
N TRP A 123 0.90 -8.13 0.04
CA TRP A 123 0.19 -7.24 0.95
C TRP A 123 1.06 -6.94 2.16
N ILE A 124 0.93 -5.72 2.64
CA ILE A 124 1.68 -5.17 3.76
C ILE A 124 0.65 -4.49 4.65
N GLU A 125 0.31 -5.13 5.76
CA GLU A 125 -0.49 -4.51 6.80
C GLU A 125 0.41 -4.17 7.99
N LEU A 126 0.31 -2.92 8.45
CA LEU A 126 0.87 -2.54 9.73
C LEU A 126 -0.27 -2.41 10.73
N ILE A 127 -0.19 -3.13 11.84
CA ILE A 127 -1.28 -3.28 12.81
C ILE A 127 -0.79 -2.77 14.15
N ASP A 128 -1.51 -1.82 14.74
CA ASP A 128 -1.22 -1.35 16.09
C ASP A 128 -1.53 -2.47 17.09
N ARG A 129 -0.54 -2.91 17.88
CA ARG A 129 -0.72 -4.03 18.81
C ARG A 129 -1.64 -3.69 19.97
N SER A 130 -1.78 -2.41 20.32
CA SER A 130 -2.63 -1.98 21.42
C SER A 130 -4.11 -1.99 21.06
N THR A 131 -4.45 -1.70 19.80
CA THR A 131 -5.84 -1.60 19.35
C THR A 131 -6.27 -2.73 18.41
N GLY A 132 -5.33 -3.45 17.81
CA GLY A 132 -5.58 -4.40 16.73
C GLY A 132 -5.96 -3.75 15.40
N ALA A 133 -5.95 -2.41 15.32
CA ALA A 133 -6.36 -1.69 14.12
C ALA A 133 -5.25 -1.68 13.07
N THR A 134 -5.62 -1.88 11.81
CA THR A 134 -4.72 -1.68 10.66
C THR A 134 -4.52 -0.20 10.38
N LEU A 135 -3.27 0.16 10.06
CA LEU A 135 -2.92 1.48 9.58
C LEU A 135 -3.08 1.52 8.06
N ALA A 136 -3.76 2.54 7.56
CA ALA A 136 -3.79 2.82 6.14
C ALA A 136 -2.44 3.37 5.68
N PRO A 137 -1.87 2.90 4.55
CA PRO A 137 -0.69 3.54 3.97
C PRO A 137 -1.05 4.95 3.50
N ILE A 138 -0.21 5.93 3.84
CA ILE A 138 -0.43 7.34 3.46
C ILE A 138 0.06 7.62 2.03
N SER A 139 0.96 6.79 1.50
CA SER A 139 1.47 6.89 0.14
C SER A 139 2.16 5.60 -0.30
N SER A 140 2.40 5.46 -1.60
CA SER A 140 3.29 4.45 -2.16
C SER A 140 4.45 5.13 -2.89
N ASP A 141 5.69 4.72 -2.66
CA ASP A 141 6.86 5.31 -3.30
C ASP A 141 7.42 4.38 -4.38
N LYS A 142 7.33 4.82 -5.64
CA LYS A 142 7.75 4.03 -6.80
C LYS A 142 9.22 4.26 -7.19
N ARG A 143 9.92 5.20 -6.55
CA ARG A 143 11.28 5.60 -6.97
C ARG A 143 12.31 4.49 -6.74
N LEU A 144 12.12 3.64 -5.72
CA LEU A 144 12.98 2.48 -5.47
C LEU A 144 12.75 1.30 -6.43
N ARG A 145 11.74 1.35 -7.32
CA ARG A 145 11.47 0.27 -8.28
C ARG A 145 12.62 0.03 -9.25
N CYS A 146 13.35 1.09 -9.62
CA CYS A 146 14.53 0.98 -10.49
C CYS A 146 15.64 0.11 -9.87
N PHE A 147 15.59 -0.11 -8.55
CA PHE A 147 16.61 -0.80 -7.76
C PHE A 147 16.10 -2.14 -7.19
N GLY A 148 15.08 -2.74 -7.82
CA GLY A 148 14.57 -4.05 -7.43
C GLY A 148 13.62 -4.03 -6.23
N VAL A 149 13.01 -2.88 -5.92
CA VAL A 149 11.99 -2.74 -4.87
C VAL A 149 10.60 -2.50 -5.50
N PRO A 150 9.87 -3.56 -5.88
CA PRO A 150 8.60 -3.41 -6.59
C PRO A 150 7.44 -2.87 -5.75
N LYS A 151 7.53 -2.96 -4.42
CA LYS A 151 6.48 -2.52 -3.49
C LYS A 151 7.12 -1.75 -2.33
N SER A 152 6.60 -0.55 -2.09
CA SER A 152 7.06 0.34 -1.03
C SER A 152 5.90 1.22 -0.61
N LEU A 153 5.57 1.19 0.68
CA LEU A 153 4.44 1.92 1.28
C LEU A 153 4.94 2.80 2.43
N LEU A 154 4.38 3.99 2.56
CA LEU A 154 4.60 4.90 3.68
C LEU A 154 3.47 4.77 4.70
N PHE A 155 3.82 4.79 5.97
CA PHE A 155 2.90 4.77 7.11
C PHE A 155 3.28 5.86 8.10
N GLU A 156 2.29 6.57 8.66
CA GLU A 156 2.50 7.47 9.79
C GLU A 156 2.43 6.64 11.09
N ILE A 157 3.50 6.71 11.89
CA ILE A 157 3.68 5.94 13.12
C ILE A 157 3.57 6.86 14.33
N ARG A 158 2.82 6.40 15.33
CA ARG A 158 2.70 7.11 16.61
C ARG A 158 3.88 6.76 17.51
N PRO A 159 4.44 7.75 18.24
CA PRO A 159 5.52 7.48 19.19
C PRO A 159 5.05 6.60 20.35
N GLY A 160 5.92 5.69 20.83
CA GLY A 160 5.61 4.82 21.98
C GLY A 160 4.64 3.66 21.68
N HIS A 161 4.30 3.41 20.41
CA HIS A 161 3.48 2.28 20.01
C HIS A 161 4.32 1.15 19.40
N ASP A 162 3.87 -0.08 19.66
CA ASP A 162 4.38 -1.30 19.03
C ASP A 162 3.40 -1.78 17.96
N TYR A 163 3.96 -2.30 16.87
CA TYR A 163 3.21 -2.73 15.71
C TYR A 163 3.51 -4.19 15.35
N LEU A 164 2.55 -4.83 14.71
CA LEU A 164 2.77 -6.03 13.93
C LEU A 164 2.86 -5.63 12.46
N LEU A 165 3.90 -6.10 11.81
CA LEU A 165 3.98 -6.12 10.36
C LEU A 165 3.47 -7.49 9.89
N GLN A 166 2.38 -7.48 9.15
CA GLN A 166 1.83 -8.66 8.52
C GLN A 166 2.11 -8.60 7.01
N ILE A 167 2.62 -9.70 6.48
CA ILE A 167 2.81 -9.93 5.04
C ILE A 167 1.91 -11.07 4.62
N THR A 168 1.13 -10.88 3.55
CA THR A 168 0.33 -11.95 2.93
C THR A 168 0.38 -11.88 1.41
N ALA A 169 -0.05 -12.96 0.76
CA ALA A 169 -0.06 -13.10 -0.70
C ALA A 169 1.31 -12.92 -1.37
N ALA A 170 2.40 -13.23 -0.66
CA ALA A 170 3.73 -13.34 -1.26
C ALA A 170 3.74 -14.55 -2.21
N ALA A 171 4.35 -14.40 -3.39
CA ALA A 171 4.45 -15.48 -4.36
C ALA A 171 5.56 -16.47 -4.00
N SER A 172 6.55 -16.01 -3.23
CA SER A 172 7.74 -16.77 -2.88
C SER A 172 7.77 -17.10 -1.37
N PRO A 173 8.36 -18.25 -0.98
CA PRO A 173 8.56 -18.57 0.45
C PRO A 173 9.64 -17.71 1.11
N GLU A 174 10.39 -16.93 0.32
CA GLU A 174 11.39 -15.98 0.79
C GLU A 174 11.08 -14.59 0.25
N LEU A 175 11.20 -13.57 1.10
CA LEU A 175 10.93 -12.18 0.75
C LEU A 175 11.93 -11.27 1.46
N ASP A 176 12.60 -10.39 0.73
CA ASP A 176 13.43 -9.35 1.35
C ASP A 176 12.52 -8.19 1.79
N LEU A 177 12.72 -7.74 3.03
CA LEU A 177 12.02 -6.65 3.69
C LEU A 177 13.04 -5.58 4.10
N LEU A 178 12.67 -4.31 3.96
CA LEU A 178 13.38 -3.20 4.58
C LEU A 178 12.37 -2.22 5.18
N ILE A 179 12.64 -1.78 6.41
CA ILE A 179 11.91 -0.69 7.04
C ILE A 179 12.88 0.46 7.26
N ALA A 180 12.50 1.66 6.84
CA ALA A 180 13.29 2.86 7.03
C ALA A 180 12.41 4.01 7.52
N GLN A 181 12.97 4.92 8.30
CA GLN A 181 12.29 6.18 8.57
C GLN A 181 12.40 7.07 7.33
N ALA A 182 11.28 7.56 6.83
CA ALA A 182 11.27 8.51 5.73
C ALA A 182 11.41 9.94 6.28
N ALA A 183 12.09 10.81 5.53
CA ALA A 183 11.95 12.25 5.74
C ALA A 183 10.50 12.67 5.45
N LYS A 184 10.03 13.67 6.21
CA LYS A 184 8.76 14.37 5.91
C LYS A 184 8.91 15.25 4.68
#